data_AF-A0A6M0JXE9-F1
#
_entry.id   AF-A0A6M0JXE9-F1
#
_cell.length_a   1.000
_cell.length_b   1.000
_cell.length_c   1.000
_cell.angle_alpha   90.00
_cell.angle_beta   90.00
_cell.angle_gamma   90.00
#
_symmetry.space_group_name_H-M   'P 1'
#
loop_
_entity.id
_entity.type
_entity.pdbx_description
1 polymer ?
#
loop_
_entity_poly.entity_id
_entity_poly.type
_entity_poly.pdbx_seq_one_letter_code
_entity_poly.pdbx_strand_id
1 'polypeptide(L)'
;MIRSTQVAPLSWALSMAAALSACAQNPAVSDRLVENRGAEGFLDRIEQSCGTLSVGHQQLKYLLGESSDDTYFIDETSKLYFGRVDKRTYATDLEAFYPGGTTQSALDCIFAQLDD
;
A
#
# COMPACT_ATOMS: atom_id res chain seq x y z
N MET A 1 -19.55 22.12 73.26
CA MET A 1 -19.21 23.35 72.51
C MET A 1 -17.69 23.46 72.49
N ILE A 2 -17.04 23.15 71.36
CA ILE A 2 -15.59 23.22 71.17
C ILE A 2 -15.30 23.84 69.79
N ARG A 3 -14.36 24.78 69.80
CA ARG A 3 -13.83 25.67 68.75
C ARG A 3 -13.25 24.94 67.53
N SER A 4 -13.24 25.60 66.36
CA SER A 4 -12.07 26.34 65.84
C SER A 4 -12.23 26.77 64.38
N THR A 5 -11.62 27.92 64.11
CA THR A 5 -11.59 28.78 62.92
C THR A 5 -10.87 28.21 61.69
N GLN A 6 -11.26 28.76 60.54
CA GLN A 6 -10.80 28.50 59.17
C GLN A 6 -9.28 28.67 58.95
N VAL A 7 -8.74 27.88 58.01
CA VAL A 7 -7.60 28.28 57.16
C VAL A 7 -7.76 27.60 55.79
N ALA A 8 -7.85 28.39 54.71
CA ALA A 8 -7.48 27.95 53.36
C ALA A 8 -6.11 28.59 53.07
N PRO A 9 -5.17 27.91 52.38
CA PRO A 9 -5.11 28.13 50.93
C PRO A 9 -4.47 27.00 50.07
N LEU A 10 -4.81 27.08 48.77
CA LEU A 10 -4.02 26.84 47.56
C LEU A 10 -3.11 25.59 47.40
N SER A 11 -3.45 24.91 46.29
CA SER A 11 -2.57 24.26 45.31
C SER A 11 -2.20 22.79 45.59
N TRP A 12 -2.52 21.90 44.63
CA TRP A 12 -1.52 21.27 43.75
C TRP A 12 -2.21 20.39 42.68
N ALA A 13 -1.77 20.61 41.44
CA ALA A 13 -1.59 19.65 40.37
C ALA A 13 -2.78 18.86 39.78
N LEU A 14 -3.21 19.33 38.60
CA LEU A 14 -3.11 18.61 37.32
C LEU A 14 -3.10 17.07 37.40
N SER A 15 -4.17 16.43 36.95
CA SER A 15 -4.12 15.06 36.42
C SER A 15 -4.83 15.06 35.08
N MET A 16 -4.00 15.23 34.05
CA MET A 16 -4.31 15.09 32.64
C MET A 16 -3.82 13.70 32.21
N ALA A 17 -4.46 13.14 31.18
CA ALA A 17 -4.13 11.88 30.49
C ALA A 17 -4.68 10.60 31.17
N ALA A 18 -5.16 9.58 30.47
CA ALA A 18 -5.47 9.38 29.06
C ALA A 18 -6.31 8.09 28.97
N ALA A 19 -7.29 8.05 28.08
CA ALA A 19 -7.85 6.80 27.56
C ALA A 19 -8.40 7.04 26.15
N LEU A 20 -7.52 7.39 25.21
CA LEU A 20 -7.77 7.19 23.79
C LEU A 20 -7.57 5.70 23.50
N SER A 21 -8.56 4.88 23.84
CA SER A 21 -8.64 3.51 23.34
C SER A 21 -9.47 3.51 22.06
N ALA A 22 -8.95 2.81 21.04
CA ALA A 22 -9.57 2.47 19.76
C ALA A 22 -9.30 3.42 18.58
N CYS A 23 -8.12 3.25 17.99
CA CYS A 23 -7.97 2.93 16.56
C CYS A 23 -6.74 2.03 16.44
N ALA A 24 -6.87 0.77 16.86
CA ALA A 24 -5.91 -0.26 16.47
C ALA A 24 -6.08 -0.46 14.95
N GLN A 25 -5.33 0.31 14.16
CA GLN A 25 -5.15 -0.04 12.77
C GLN A 25 -4.39 -1.38 12.71
N ASN A 26 -5.03 -2.30 12.01
CA ASN A 26 -4.73 -3.70 11.75
C ASN A 26 -3.33 -4.24 12.10
N PRO A 27 -3.24 -5.44 12.68
CA PRO A 27 -1.98 -6.10 12.93
C PRO A 27 -1.28 -6.36 11.59
N ALA A 28 -0.06 -5.85 11.45
CA ALA A 28 0.96 -6.25 10.48
C ALA A 28 0.43 -7.13 9.33
N VAL A 29 -0.17 -6.50 8.32
CA VAL A 29 -0.30 -7.13 7.00
C VAL A 29 1.14 -7.31 6.54
N SER A 30 1.64 -8.55 6.57
CA SER A 30 3.01 -8.85 6.14
C SER A 30 3.20 -8.31 4.72
N ASP A 31 4.17 -7.41 4.55
CA ASP A 31 4.64 -6.88 3.26
C ASP A 31 5.52 -7.90 2.52
N ARG A 32 5.22 -9.19 2.71
CA ARG A 32 5.88 -10.28 1.99
C ARG A 32 5.09 -10.56 0.73
N LEU A 33 5.80 -10.78 -0.37
CA LEU A 33 5.28 -11.34 -1.61
C LEU A 33 4.30 -12.47 -1.29
N VAL A 34 3.04 -12.28 -1.64
CA VAL A 34 1.99 -13.26 -1.40
C VAL A 34 1.99 -14.21 -2.59
N GLU A 35 2.70 -15.34 -2.46
CA GLU A 35 2.58 -16.44 -3.41
C GLU A 35 1.15 -16.99 -3.36
N ASN A 36 0.37 -16.69 -4.40
CA ASN A 36 -1.02 -17.08 -4.51
C ASN A 36 -1.38 -17.21 -5.99
N ARG A 37 -1.97 -18.36 -6.34
CA ARG A 37 -2.34 -18.70 -7.71
C ARG A 37 -3.22 -17.66 -8.42
N GLY A 38 -4.01 -16.88 -7.68
CA GLY A 38 -4.80 -15.78 -8.23
C GLY A 38 -3.94 -14.62 -8.71
N ALA A 39 -2.91 -14.24 -7.94
CA ALA A 39 -1.96 -13.20 -8.34
C ALA A 39 -1.07 -13.65 -9.49
N GLU A 40 -0.60 -14.91 -9.48
CA GLU A 40 0.12 -15.51 -10.61
C GLU A 40 -0.71 -15.45 -11.90
N GLY A 41 -1.96 -15.91 -11.86
CA GLY A 41 -2.85 -15.85 -13.03
C GLY A 41 -3.19 -14.43 -13.48
N PHE A 42 -3.15 -13.44 -12.59
CA PHE A 42 -3.30 -12.02 -12.96
C PHE A 42 -2.05 -11.49 -13.65
N LEU A 43 -0.86 -11.79 -13.14
CA LEU A 43 0.42 -11.44 -13.75
C LEU A 43 0.57 -12.07 -15.13
N ASP A 44 0.16 -13.33 -15.31
CA ASP A 44 0.15 -14.02 -16.60
C ASP A 44 -0.71 -13.29 -17.64
N ARG A 45 -1.89 -12.80 -17.24
CA ARG A 45 -2.76 -12.01 -18.13
C ARG A 45 -2.11 -10.68 -18.51
N ILE A 46 -1.46 -10.01 -17.56
CA ILE A 46 -0.72 -8.78 -17.84
C ILE A 46 0.42 -9.05 -18.83
N GLU A 47 1.18 -10.13 -18.66
CA GLU A 47 2.26 -10.47 -19.59
C GLU A 47 1.73 -10.68 -21.01
N GLN A 48 0.64 -11.44 -21.14
CA GLN A 48 0.03 -11.79 -22.42
C GLN A 48 -0.63 -10.59 -23.12
N SER A 49 -1.40 -9.79 -22.39
CA SER A 49 -2.21 -8.71 -22.94
C SER A 49 -1.47 -7.37 -23.01
N CYS A 50 -0.57 -7.11 -22.06
CA CYS A 50 0.06 -5.80 -21.87
C CYS A 50 1.58 -5.82 -22.08
N GLY A 51 2.21 -6.99 -22.30
CA GLY A 51 3.66 -7.16 -22.24
C GLY A 51 4.50 -6.24 -23.16
N THR A 52 3.93 -5.74 -24.26
CA THR A 52 4.61 -4.81 -25.19
C THR A 52 4.61 -3.35 -24.72
N LEU A 53 3.85 -3.04 -23.67
CA LEU A 53 3.77 -1.72 -23.06
C LEU A 53 4.88 -1.56 -22.01
N SER A 54 5.09 -0.30 -21.59
CA SER A 54 6.12 0.04 -20.61
C SER A 54 5.55 0.81 -19.42
N VAL A 55 6.16 0.58 -18.26
CA VAL A 55 6.06 1.47 -17.09
C VAL A 55 7.40 2.19 -17.00
N GLY A 56 7.39 3.52 -17.13
CA GLY A 56 8.61 4.28 -17.36
C GLY A 56 9.40 3.77 -18.58
N HIS A 57 10.68 3.48 -18.37
CA HIS A 57 11.56 2.86 -19.39
C HIS A 57 11.52 1.33 -19.44
N GLN A 58 10.80 0.68 -18.52
CA GLN A 58 10.80 -0.78 -18.39
C GLN A 58 9.63 -1.39 -19.15
N GLN A 59 9.91 -2.32 -20.07
CA GLN A 59 8.87 -3.10 -20.74
C GLN A 59 8.26 -4.11 -19.76
N LEU A 60 6.94 -4.24 -19.76
CA LEU A 60 6.23 -5.17 -18.88
C LEU A 60 6.67 -6.62 -19.09
N LYS A 61 6.89 -7.02 -20.35
CA LYS A 61 7.42 -8.36 -20.65
C LYS A 61 8.80 -8.64 -20.06
N TYR A 62 9.64 -7.61 -19.93
CA TYR A 62 10.92 -7.77 -19.26
C TYR A 62 10.71 -7.94 -17.75
N LEU A 63 9.92 -7.06 -17.13
CA LEU A 63 9.65 -7.09 -15.68
C LEU A 63 8.99 -8.38 -15.20
N LEU A 64 8.15 -8.99 -16.04
CA LEU A 64 7.44 -10.24 -15.75
C LEU A 64 8.19 -11.50 -16.18
N GLY A 65 9.30 -11.35 -16.91
CA GLY A 65 10.08 -12.47 -17.41
C GLY A 65 11.08 -13.02 -16.39
N GLU A 66 11.42 -14.29 -16.53
CA GLU A 66 12.38 -15.04 -15.69
C GLU A 66 13.78 -14.41 -15.57
N SER A 67 14.14 -13.51 -16.48
CA SER A 67 15.44 -12.83 -16.50
C SER A 67 15.48 -11.54 -15.69
N SER A 68 14.35 -11.09 -15.14
CA SER A 68 14.26 -9.86 -14.35
C SER A 68 14.42 -10.16 -12.86
N ASP A 69 15.36 -9.46 -12.21
CA ASP A 69 15.50 -9.45 -10.75
C ASP A 69 14.62 -8.37 -10.09
N ASP A 70 13.87 -7.60 -10.89
CA ASP A 70 12.95 -6.58 -10.39
C ASP A 70 11.68 -7.23 -9.86
N THR A 71 11.61 -7.34 -8.53
CA THR A 71 10.44 -7.87 -7.82
C THR A 71 9.43 -6.81 -7.44
N TYR A 72 9.74 -5.52 -7.63
CA TYR A 72 8.89 -4.42 -7.20
C TYR A 72 7.60 -4.36 -8.01
N PHE A 73 7.69 -4.49 -9.33
CA PHE A 73 6.50 -4.54 -10.18
C PHE A 73 5.57 -5.67 -9.77
N ILE A 74 6.12 -6.86 -9.52
CA ILE A 74 5.37 -8.05 -9.11
C ILE A 74 4.67 -7.83 -7.77
N ASP A 75 5.38 -7.25 -6.80
CA ASP A 75 4.84 -6.96 -5.47
C ASP A 75 3.70 -5.93 -5.51
N GLU A 76 3.91 -4.79 -6.16
CA GLU A 76 2.88 -3.74 -6.28
C GLU A 76 1.66 -4.21 -7.07
N THR A 77 1.88 -4.99 -8.14
CA THR A 77 0.79 -5.57 -8.93
C THR A 77 -0.01 -6.61 -8.14
N SER A 78 0.67 -7.39 -7.29
CA SER A 78 0.01 -8.32 -6.38
C SER A 78 -0.80 -7.58 -5.30
N LYS A 79 -0.27 -6.48 -4.76
CA LYS A 79 -1.00 -5.61 -3.82
C LYS A 79 -2.26 -5.03 -4.45
N LEU A 80 -2.18 -4.59 -5.71
CA LEU A 80 -3.34 -4.12 -6.47
C LEU A 80 -4.39 -5.24 -6.60
N TYR A 81 -3.98 -6.44 -7.02
CA TYR A 81 -4.88 -7.58 -7.18
C TYR A 81 -5.62 -7.95 -5.89
N PHE A 82 -4.92 -7.97 -4.76
CA PHE A 82 -5.52 -8.27 -3.46
C PHE A 82 -6.26 -7.08 -2.83
N GLY A 83 -6.36 -5.94 -3.52
CA GLY A 83 -7.00 -4.73 -3.01
C GLY A 83 -6.29 -4.12 -1.80
N ARG A 84 -4.98 -4.38 -1.63
CA ARG A 84 -4.14 -3.76 -0.59
C ARG A 84 -3.77 -2.33 -0.94
N VAL A 85 -3.69 -2.02 -2.24
CA VAL A 85 -3.57 -0.65 -2.78
C VAL A 85 -4.66 -0.40 -3.81
N ASP A 86 -5.13 0.84 -3.92
CA ASP A 86 -6.09 1.24 -4.95
C ASP A 86 -5.37 1.55 -6.28
N LYS A 87 -6.14 1.68 -7.38
CA LYS A 87 -5.59 1.98 -8.72
C LYS A 87 -4.73 3.25 -8.75
N ARG A 88 -5.07 4.26 -7.95
CA ARG A 88 -4.37 5.54 -7.91
C ARG A 88 -3.06 5.42 -7.12
N THR A 89 -3.07 4.74 -5.99
CA THR A 89 -1.86 4.43 -5.22
C THR A 89 -0.90 3.63 -6.07
N TYR A 90 -1.37 2.55 -6.70
CA TYR A 90 -0.58 1.74 -7.63
C TYR A 90 0.05 2.58 -8.76
N ALA A 91 -0.73 3.43 -9.43
CA ALA A 91 -0.21 4.30 -10.48
C ALA A 91 0.87 5.26 -9.96
N THR A 92 0.64 5.86 -8.79
CA THR A 92 1.59 6.79 -8.15
C THR A 92 2.90 6.09 -7.80
N ASP A 93 2.81 4.88 -7.24
CA ASP A 93 3.95 4.09 -6.81
C ASP A 93 4.80 3.65 -8.01
N LEU A 94 4.16 3.19 -9.09
CA LEU A 94 4.85 2.85 -10.34
C LEU A 94 5.52 4.06 -10.99
N GLU A 95 4.87 5.23 -11.05
CA GLU A 95 5.45 6.43 -11.62
C GLU A 95 6.67 6.94 -10.80
N ALA A 96 6.63 6.76 -9.49
CA ALA A 96 7.74 7.11 -8.61
C ALA A 96 8.94 6.17 -8.77
N PHE A 97 8.69 4.86 -8.93
CA PHE A 97 9.74 3.85 -9.01
C PHE A 97 10.32 3.67 -10.42
N TYR A 98 9.49 3.80 -11.47
CA TYR A 98 9.86 3.63 -12.87
C TYR A 98 9.87 4.98 -13.62
N PRO A 99 10.96 5.76 -13.53
CA PRO A 99 11.02 7.07 -14.19
C PRO A 99 11.17 6.97 -15.71
N GLY A 100 10.79 8.06 -16.40
CA GLY A 100 11.28 8.38 -17.74
C GLY A 100 10.44 7.91 -18.94
N GLY A 101 9.22 7.43 -18.75
CA GLY A 101 8.34 7.06 -19.86
C GLY A 101 6.85 7.25 -19.55
N THR A 102 6.01 7.06 -20.56
CA THR A 102 4.55 7.13 -20.41
C THR A 102 4.01 5.84 -19.82
N THR A 103 3.52 5.91 -18.59
CA THR A 103 2.96 4.75 -17.87
C THR A 103 1.46 4.55 -18.14
N GLN A 104 0.74 5.58 -18.61
CA GLN A 104 -0.73 5.54 -18.70
C GLN A 104 -1.29 4.39 -19.54
N SER A 105 -0.73 4.11 -20.73
CA SER A 105 -1.22 3.01 -21.57
C SER A 105 -1.03 1.64 -20.91
N ALA A 106 0.08 1.46 -20.18
CA ALA A 106 0.31 0.24 -19.40
C ALA A 106 -0.69 0.14 -18.24
N LEU A 107 -0.93 1.23 -17.51
CA LEU A 107 -1.92 1.28 -16.43
C LEU A 107 -3.33 0.93 -16.93
N ASP A 108 -3.75 1.55 -18.03
CA ASP A 108 -5.07 1.30 -18.62
C ASP A 108 -5.24 -0.17 -18.99
N CYS A 109 -4.21 -0.78 -19.59
CA CYS A 109 -4.20 -2.20 -19.92
C CYS A 109 -4.26 -3.08 -18.66
N ILE A 110 -3.41 -2.83 -17.66
CA ILE A 110 -3.37 -3.60 -16.40
C ILE A 110 -4.72 -3.54 -15.69
N PHE A 111 -5.33 -2.36 -15.62
CA PHE A 111 -6.63 -2.19 -14.96
C PHE A 111 -7.77 -2.88 -15.66
N ALA A 112 -7.68 -3.10 -16.98
CA ALA A 112 -8.65 -3.89 -17.71
C ALA A 112 -8.58 -5.38 -17.35
N GLN A 113 -7.43 -5.88 -16.88
CA GLN A 113 -7.24 -7.30 -16.55
C GLN A 113 -7.70 -7.69 -15.13
N LEU A 114 -8.16 -6.72 -14.33
CA LEU A 114 -8.60 -6.94 -12.94
C LEU A 114 -9.96 -7.65 -12.85
N ASP A 115 -10.80 -7.50 -13.87
CA ASP A 115 -12.18 -8.01 -13.90
C ASP A 115 -12.34 -9.30 -14.75
N ASP A 116 -11.24 -9.85 -15.27
CA ASP A 116 -11.17 -11.09 -16.07
C ASP A 116 -10.96 -12.35 -15.21
#